data_AF-A0A7V4B0N7-F1
#
_entry.id   AF-A0A7V4B0N7-F1
#
_cell.length_a   1.000
_cell.length_b   1.000
_cell.length_c   1.000
_cell.angle_alpha   90.00
_cell.angle_beta   90.00
_cell.angle_gamma   90.00
#
_symmetry.space_group_name_H-M   'P 1'
#
loop_
_entity.id
_entity.type
_entity.pdbx_description
1 polymer ?
#
loop_
_entity_poly.entity_id
_entity_poly.type
_entity_poly.pdbx_seq_one_letter_code
_entity_poly.pdbx_strand_id
1 'polypeptide(L)'
;NALWHNALRVAATFSARAGQDPALYSELADKTRDSFNAVFWNPAAGCLFDTVSDRGPDPAIRPNQLAALSFPHALLDAEKAESVLRSVEERLLTPVGLRSLDPADSRYCGRYGGGVAERDGAYHQGTVWAWLLGLYARALRNVRGDDAARAALAPLYESMKRHITSEACLNSVSEIFDGDPPHAPRGCVAQAWSVGEWLYIADFLEPAPQPVRSS
;
A
#
# COMPACT_ATOMS: atom_id res chain seq x y z
N ASN A 1 8.79 10.24 -3.44
CA ASN A 1 10.13 9.64 -3.21
C ASN A 1 10.26 8.20 -3.66
N ALA A 2 9.49 7.24 -3.15
CA ALA A 2 9.66 5.82 -3.52
C ALA A 2 9.46 5.52 -5.02
N LEU A 3 8.41 6.08 -5.63
CA LEU A 3 8.18 6.01 -7.08
C LEU A 3 9.32 6.66 -7.88
N TRP A 4 9.83 7.79 -7.41
CA TRP A 4 10.92 8.51 -8.08
C TRP A 4 12.24 7.70 -8.06
N HIS A 5 12.60 7.13 -6.91
CA HIS A 5 13.74 6.22 -6.81
C HIS A 5 13.62 5.05 -7.80
N ASN A 6 12.44 4.41 -7.85
CA ASN A 6 12.22 3.30 -8.77
C ASN A 6 12.24 3.73 -10.24
N ALA A 7 11.68 4.89 -10.56
CA ALA A 7 11.74 5.45 -11.92
C ALA A 7 13.19 5.70 -12.37
N LEU A 8 14.04 6.23 -11.50
CA LEU A 8 15.46 6.43 -11.78
C LEU A 8 16.21 5.10 -11.99
N ARG A 9 15.91 4.06 -11.20
CA ARG A 9 16.49 2.73 -11.38
C ARG A 9 16.04 2.07 -12.69
N VAL A 10 14.77 2.24 -13.06
CA VAL A 10 14.24 1.79 -14.35
C VAL A 10 14.91 2.54 -15.51
N ALA A 11 15.07 3.86 -15.38
CA ALA A 11 15.76 4.68 -16.38
C ALA A 11 17.23 4.23 -16.56
N ALA A 12 17.95 3.99 -15.46
CA ALA A 12 19.31 3.43 -15.52
C ALA A 12 19.34 2.08 -16.24
N THR A 13 18.38 1.19 -15.95
CA THR A 13 18.25 -0.11 -16.60
C THR A 13 18.02 0.02 -18.11
N PHE A 14 17.15 0.95 -18.53
CA PHE A 14 16.88 1.19 -19.95
C PHE A 14 18.05 1.87 -20.68
N SER A 15 18.75 2.82 -20.04
CA SER A 15 19.97 3.41 -20.59
C SER A 15 21.01 2.33 -20.91
N ALA A 16 21.29 1.45 -19.95
CA ALA A 16 22.25 0.36 -20.15
C ALA A 16 21.83 -0.57 -21.30
N ARG A 17 20.54 -0.93 -21.39
CA ARG A 17 20.01 -1.75 -22.50
C ARG A 17 20.09 -1.06 -23.87
N ALA A 18 20.02 0.27 -23.89
CA ALA A 18 20.15 1.07 -25.11
C ALA A 18 21.62 1.39 -25.47
N GLY A 19 22.61 0.86 -24.74
CA GLY A 19 24.02 1.18 -24.94
C GLY A 19 24.40 2.60 -24.55
N GLN A 20 23.59 3.26 -23.72
CA GLN A 20 23.84 4.60 -23.16
C GLN A 20 24.41 4.47 -21.74
N ASP A 21 25.11 5.52 -21.28
CA ASP A 21 25.64 5.58 -19.92
C ASP A 21 24.51 5.67 -18.86
N PRO A 22 24.41 4.72 -17.91
CA PRO A 22 23.40 4.74 -16.85
C PRO A 22 23.82 5.54 -15.59
N ALA A 23 25.05 6.09 -15.54
CA ALA A 23 25.63 6.67 -14.33
C ALA A 23 24.77 7.76 -13.70
N LEU A 24 24.33 8.75 -14.49
CA LEU A 24 23.50 9.86 -14.01
C LEU A 24 22.26 9.39 -13.25
N TYR A 25 21.50 8.45 -13.82
CA TYR A 25 20.27 7.95 -13.20
C TYR A 25 20.56 7.09 -11.96
N SER A 26 21.65 6.34 -11.99
CA SER A 26 22.09 5.51 -10.85
C SER A 26 22.48 6.39 -9.66
N GLU A 27 23.31 7.41 -9.88
CA GLU A 27 23.75 8.36 -8.85
C GLU A 27 22.56 9.13 -8.24
N LEU A 28 21.63 9.59 -9.07
CA LEU A 28 20.40 10.24 -8.59
C LEU A 28 19.54 9.29 -7.76
N ALA A 29 19.47 8.00 -8.15
CA ALA A 29 18.73 7.01 -7.39
C ALA A 29 19.38 6.76 -6.02
N ASP A 30 20.70 6.58 -5.97
CA ASP A 30 21.45 6.41 -4.73
C ASP A 30 21.28 7.62 -3.80
N LYS A 31 21.43 8.84 -4.33
CA LYS A 31 21.17 10.08 -3.58
C LYS A 31 19.73 10.16 -3.05
N THR A 32 18.76 9.73 -3.84
CA THR A 32 17.35 9.70 -3.43
C THR A 32 17.14 8.72 -2.29
N ARG A 33 17.71 7.51 -2.37
CA ARG A 33 17.62 6.49 -1.32
C ARG A 33 18.22 6.99 -0.02
N ASP A 34 19.43 7.55 -0.08
CA ASP A 34 20.17 7.96 1.12
C ASP A 34 19.48 9.14 1.80
N SER A 35 19.04 10.14 1.03
CA SER A 35 18.26 11.28 1.53
C SER A 35 16.91 10.83 2.12
N PHE A 36 16.21 9.90 1.45
CA PHE A 36 14.95 9.36 1.96
C PHE A 36 15.13 8.71 3.32
N ASN A 37 16.15 7.86 3.48
CA ASN A 37 16.42 7.18 4.74
C ASN A 37 16.82 8.14 5.87
N ALA A 38 17.56 9.22 5.55
CA ALA A 38 17.94 10.22 6.53
C ALA A 38 16.76 11.09 6.99
N VAL A 39 15.81 11.37 6.10
CA VAL A 39 14.74 12.37 6.33
C VAL A 39 13.43 11.72 6.80
N PHE A 40 13.05 10.57 6.26
CA PHE A 40 11.73 9.97 6.52
C PHE A 40 11.73 8.92 7.62
N TRP A 41 12.89 8.40 8.05
CA TRP A 41 12.93 7.41 9.11
C TRP A 41 12.53 8.03 10.46
N ASN A 42 11.49 7.49 11.08
CA ASN A 42 11.06 7.84 12.43
C ASN A 42 11.53 6.76 13.42
N PRO A 43 12.67 6.96 14.12
CA PRO A 43 13.21 5.95 15.03
C PRO A 43 12.33 5.73 16.26
N ALA A 44 11.54 6.73 16.68
CA ALA A 44 10.68 6.62 17.85
C ALA A 44 9.49 5.69 17.62
N ALA A 45 8.96 5.68 16.39
CA ALA A 45 7.85 4.80 16.01
C ALA A 45 8.29 3.52 15.30
N GLY A 46 9.57 3.41 14.88
CA GLY A 46 10.07 2.28 14.10
C GLY A 46 9.45 2.20 12.70
N CYS A 47 9.05 3.33 12.13
CA CYS A 47 8.37 3.41 10.84
C CYS A 47 8.76 4.68 10.08
N LEU A 48 8.08 5.00 8.99
CA LEU A 48 8.32 6.25 8.27
C LEU A 48 7.40 7.37 8.77
N PHE A 49 7.92 8.60 8.78
CA PHE A 49 7.10 9.81 8.78
C PHE A 49 6.23 9.83 7.52
N ASP A 50 4.98 10.29 7.63
CA ASP A 50 4.06 10.33 6.48
C ASP A 50 4.47 11.41 5.47
N THR A 51 4.78 12.60 5.97
CA THR A 51 5.29 13.71 5.16
C THR A 51 6.41 14.44 5.89
N VAL A 52 7.27 15.14 5.15
CA VAL A 52 8.25 16.06 5.71
C VAL A 52 8.14 17.37 4.94
N SER A 53 7.99 18.47 5.68
CA SER A 53 7.79 19.81 5.14
C SER A 53 8.60 20.84 5.93
N ASP A 54 8.50 22.12 5.55
CA ASP A 54 9.11 23.22 6.30
C ASP A 54 8.59 23.34 7.74
N ARG A 55 7.44 22.74 8.05
CA ARG A 55 6.87 22.67 9.41
C ARG A 55 7.43 21.51 10.23
N GLY A 56 8.31 20.71 9.65
CA GLY A 56 8.85 19.49 10.24
C GLY A 56 8.21 18.21 9.69
N PRO A 57 8.64 17.05 10.22
CA PRO A 57 8.10 15.74 9.87
C PRO A 57 6.72 15.49 10.53
N ASP A 58 5.78 14.87 9.80
CA ASP A 58 4.50 14.40 10.35
C ASP A 58 4.65 12.96 10.88
N PRO A 59 4.53 12.74 12.20
CA PRO A 59 4.64 11.42 12.83
C PRO A 59 3.39 10.54 12.65
N ALA A 60 2.35 11.01 11.95
CA ALA A 60 1.16 10.22 11.66
C ALA A 60 1.53 8.87 11.02
N ILE A 61 1.02 7.78 11.59
CA ILE A 61 1.19 6.47 10.99
C ILE A 61 0.09 6.26 9.97
N ARG A 62 0.51 6.20 8.71
CA ARG A 62 -0.36 6.11 7.53
C ARG A 62 0.11 5.02 6.59
N PRO A 63 -0.76 4.50 5.71
CA PRO A 63 -0.40 3.40 4.83
C PRO A 63 0.51 3.81 3.67
N ASN A 64 0.74 5.11 3.45
CA ASN A 64 1.61 5.65 2.40
C ASN A 64 3.03 5.07 2.45
N GLN A 65 3.50 4.70 3.64
CA GLN A 65 4.80 4.05 3.84
C GLN A 65 4.95 2.71 3.10
N LEU A 66 3.84 2.02 2.79
CA LEU A 66 3.87 0.80 1.97
C LEU A 66 4.51 1.04 0.61
N ALA A 67 4.36 2.23 0.04
CA ALA A 67 4.99 2.58 -1.24
C ALA A 67 6.52 2.45 -1.19
N ALA A 68 7.17 2.61 -0.03
CA ALA A 68 8.61 2.39 0.11
C ALA A 68 9.02 0.90 0.01
N LEU A 69 8.06 -0.01 0.17
CA LEU A 69 8.25 -1.47 0.21
C LEU A 69 7.74 -2.16 -1.06
N SER A 70 6.76 -1.59 -1.76
CA SER A 70 5.99 -2.29 -2.81
C SER A 70 6.65 -2.38 -4.19
N PHE A 71 7.78 -1.70 -4.42
CA PHE A 71 8.40 -1.62 -5.76
C PHE A 71 9.70 -2.44 -5.86
N PRO A 72 10.10 -2.88 -7.07
CA PRO A 72 11.21 -3.84 -7.24
C PRO A 72 12.57 -3.37 -6.74
N HIS A 73 12.83 -2.06 -6.76
CA HIS A 73 14.08 -1.51 -6.25
C HIS A 73 13.89 -1.03 -4.82
N ALA A 74 14.43 -1.82 -3.89
CA ALA A 74 14.36 -1.57 -2.45
C ALA A 74 14.87 -0.17 -2.10
N LEU A 75 14.06 0.56 -1.33
CA LEU A 75 14.40 1.89 -0.82
C LEU A 75 14.92 1.84 0.62
N LEU A 76 14.54 0.80 1.36
CA LEU A 76 14.92 0.56 2.74
C LEU A 76 15.78 -0.71 2.82
N ASP A 77 16.62 -0.78 3.85
CA ASP A 77 17.23 -2.05 4.25
C ASP A 77 16.17 -3.03 4.80
N ALA A 78 16.54 -4.31 4.92
CA ALA A 78 15.61 -5.37 5.31
C ALA A 78 15.01 -5.16 6.71
N GLU A 79 15.79 -4.62 7.66
CA GLU A 79 15.34 -4.42 9.03
C GLU A 79 14.28 -3.31 9.11
N LYS A 80 14.55 -2.16 8.49
CA LYS A 80 13.57 -1.06 8.40
C LYS A 80 12.34 -1.46 7.60
N ALA A 81 12.53 -2.23 6.52
CA ALA A 81 11.43 -2.70 5.69
C ALA A 81 10.47 -3.59 6.48
N GLU A 82 11.00 -4.54 7.25
CA GLU A 82 10.22 -5.41 8.14
C GLU A 82 9.56 -4.61 9.28
N SER A 83 10.25 -3.62 9.85
CA SER A 83 9.70 -2.75 10.89
C SER A 83 8.51 -1.91 10.39
N VAL A 84 8.62 -1.33 9.20
CA VAL A 84 7.56 -0.58 8.52
C VAL A 84 6.36 -1.49 8.22
N LEU A 85 6.60 -2.67 7.65
CA LEU A 85 5.54 -3.62 7.32
C LEU A 85 4.76 -4.03 8.56
N ARG A 86 5.45 -4.38 9.65
CA ARG A 86 4.83 -4.73 10.93
C ARG A 86 4.00 -3.58 11.49
N SER A 87 4.52 -2.35 11.47
CA SER A 87 3.77 -1.18 11.94
C SER A 87 2.47 -0.97 11.16
N VAL A 88 2.46 -1.26 9.86
CA VAL A 88 1.26 -1.16 9.03
C VAL A 88 0.27 -2.27 9.36
N GLU A 89 0.74 -3.51 9.50
CA GLU A 89 -0.10 -4.67 9.87
C GLU A 89 -0.78 -4.48 11.22
N GLU A 90 -0.03 -4.03 12.23
CA GLU A 90 -0.53 -3.89 13.60
C GLU A 90 -1.55 -2.75 13.75
N ARG A 91 -1.37 -1.65 13.02
CA ARG A 91 -2.11 -0.41 13.27
C ARG A 91 -3.16 -0.09 12.23
N LEU A 92 -2.98 -0.53 10.99
CA LEU A 92 -3.78 -0.04 9.86
C LEU A 92 -4.56 -1.15 9.16
N LEU A 93 -4.10 -2.40 9.19
CA LEU A 93 -4.72 -3.49 8.44
C LEU A 93 -6.12 -3.82 9.00
N THR A 94 -7.06 -4.04 8.08
CA THR A 94 -8.42 -4.51 8.36
C THR A 94 -8.79 -5.66 7.43
N PRO A 95 -9.90 -6.37 7.65
CA PRO A 95 -10.33 -7.45 6.76
C PRO A 95 -10.62 -7.03 5.31
N VAL A 96 -10.84 -5.73 5.04
CA VAL A 96 -11.26 -5.21 3.72
C VAL A 96 -10.33 -4.15 3.15
N GLY A 97 -9.21 -3.85 3.82
CA GLY A 97 -8.25 -2.86 3.36
C GLY A 97 -7.33 -2.34 4.44
N LEU A 98 -6.79 -1.14 4.22
CA LEU A 98 -6.00 -0.44 5.24
C LEU A 98 -6.64 0.88 5.62
N ARG A 99 -6.67 1.18 6.93
CA ARG A 99 -7.04 2.49 7.46
C ARG A 99 -6.07 3.55 6.94
N SER A 100 -6.61 4.73 6.61
CA SER A 100 -5.83 5.89 6.16
C SER A 100 -5.07 6.61 7.28
N LEU A 101 -5.38 6.29 8.55
CA LEU A 101 -4.72 6.82 9.75
C LEU A 101 -4.82 5.81 10.91
N ASP A 102 -3.79 5.75 11.74
CA ASP A 102 -3.76 4.97 12.99
C ASP A 102 -4.91 5.36 13.94
N PRO A 103 -5.72 4.40 14.43
CA PRO A 103 -6.77 4.65 15.42
C PRO A 103 -6.31 5.33 16.71
N ALA A 104 -5.03 5.24 17.06
CA ALA A 104 -4.47 5.92 18.23
C ALA A 104 -4.25 7.43 18.01
N ASP A 105 -4.30 7.91 16.77
CA ASP A 105 -4.17 9.33 16.46
C ASP A 105 -5.47 10.08 16.83
N SER A 106 -5.33 11.21 17.53
CA SER A 106 -6.47 12.06 17.94
C SER A 106 -7.35 12.56 16.79
N ARG A 107 -6.82 12.56 15.57
CA ARG A 107 -7.55 12.96 14.35
C ARG A 107 -8.36 11.82 13.74
N TYR A 108 -8.24 10.60 14.27
CA TYR A 108 -8.91 9.43 13.72
C TYR A 108 -10.45 9.57 13.73
N CYS A 109 -11.06 9.26 12.59
CA CYS A 109 -12.48 9.23 12.35
C CYS A 109 -12.82 7.92 11.63
N GLY A 110 -13.26 6.93 12.40
CA GLY A 110 -13.54 5.57 11.92
C GLY A 110 -14.87 5.38 11.20
N ARG A 111 -15.70 6.43 11.06
CA ARG A 111 -17.00 6.35 10.38
C ARG A 111 -17.11 7.39 9.29
N TYR A 112 -17.40 6.95 8.08
CA TYR A 112 -17.63 7.82 6.95
C TYR A 112 -19.13 7.97 6.69
N GLY A 113 -19.67 9.13 7.03
CA GLY A 113 -21.09 9.44 6.91
C GLY A 113 -21.38 10.88 7.35
N GLY A 114 -22.66 11.25 7.39
CA GLY A 114 -23.07 12.63 7.71
C GLY A 114 -23.06 13.55 6.49
N GLY A 115 -22.98 14.85 6.73
CA GLY A 115 -22.92 15.89 5.70
C GLY A 115 -21.59 15.91 4.93
N VAL A 116 -21.43 16.90 4.06
CA VAL A 116 -20.20 17.06 3.25
C VAL A 116 -18.98 17.25 4.14
N ALA A 117 -19.09 18.11 5.16
CA ALA A 117 -17.96 18.43 6.04
C ALA A 117 -17.49 17.21 6.86
N GLU A 118 -18.41 16.40 7.38
CA GLU A 118 -18.06 15.19 8.13
C GLU A 118 -17.40 14.14 7.23
N ARG A 119 -17.91 13.98 6.00
CA ARG A 119 -17.32 13.06 5.01
C ARG A 119 -15.93 13.51 4.61
N ASP A 120 -15.74 14.78 4.26
CA ASP A 120 -14.44 15.33 3.87
C ASP A 120 -13.43 15.21 5.02
N GLY A 121 -13.88 15.44 6.26
CA GLY A 121 -13.06 15.26 7.46
C GLY A 121 -12.64 13.81 7.71
N ALA A 122 -13.50 12.83 7.42
CA ALA A 122 -13.20 11.41 7.61
C ALA A 122 -12.43 10.77 6.45
N TYR A 123 -12.55 11.31 5.23
CA TYR A 123 -12.14 10.66 3.97
C TYR A 123 -10.69 10.15 3.93
N HIS A 124 -9.79 10.84 4.63
CA HIS A 124 -8.39 10.43 4.80
C HIS A 124 -7.95 10.43 6.26
N GLN A 125 -8.88 10.26 7.21
CA GLN A 125 -8.56 10.30 8.64
C GLN A 125 -9.03 9.04 9.37
N GLY A 126 -9.10 7.89 8.72
CA GLY A 126 -9.46 6.64 9.39
C GLY A 126 -10.29 5.69 8.54
N THR A 127 -10.89 6.18 7.46
CA THR A 127 -11.49 5.35 6.40
C THR A 127 -10.53 4.28 5.93
N VAL A 128 -11.08 3.09 5.67
CA VAL A 128 -10.35 1.98 5.07
C VAL A 128 -10.39 2.13 3.55
N TRP A 129 -9.25 1.96 2.89
CA TRP A 129 -9.14 1.95 1.44
C TRP A 129 -8.75 0.55 0.95
N ALA A 130 -9.56 -0.05 0.06
CA ALA A 130 -9.34 -1.41 -0.42
C ALA A 130 -8.14 -1.52 -1.38
N TRP A 131 -7.91 -0.53 -2.24
CA TRP A 131 -6.82 -0.58 -3.22
C TRP A 131 -5.43 -0.67 -2.56
N LEU A 132 -5.28 -0.20 -1.32
CA LEU A 132 -4.02 -0.31 -0.57
C LEU A 132 -3.62 -1.76 -0.29
N LEU A 133 -4.55 -2.72 -0.35
CA LEU A 133 -4.22 -4.15 -0.27
C LEU A 133 -3.24 -4.58 -1.35
N GLY A 134 -3.27 -3.94 -2.52
CA GLY A 134 -2.32 -4.20 -3.60
C GLY A 134 -0.89 -3.82 -3.23
N LEU A 135 -0.71 -2.62 -2.65
CA LEU A 135 0.59 -2.17 -2.14
C LEU A 135 1.07 -3.08 -1.00
N TYR A 136 0.16 -3.44 -0.08
CA TYR A 136 0.45 -4.35 1.01
C TYR A 136 0.88 -5.74 0.51
N ALA A 137 0.19 -6.31 -0.47
CA ALA A 137 0.54 -7.58 -1.09
C ALA A 137 1.93 -7.54 -1.74
N ARG A 138 2.26 -6.47 -2.47
CA ARG A 138 3.60 -6.29 -3.04
C ARG A 138 4.67 -6.12 -1.95
N ALA A 139 4.37 -5.36 -0.90
CA ALA A 139 5.27 -5.17 0.23
C ALA A 139 5.58 -6.50 0.95
N LEU A 140 4.56 -7.30 1.24
CA LEU A 140 4.71 -8.64 1.81
C LEU A 140 5.65 -9.52 0.98
N ARG A 141 5.43 -9.57 -0.33
CA ARG A 141 6.25 -10.37 -1.25
C ARG A 141 7.71 -9.91 -1.25
N ASN A 142 7.94 -8.60 -1.28
CA ASN A 142 9.28 -8.03 -1.32
C ASN A 142 10.04 -8.20 0.01
N VAL A 143 9.34 -8.14 1.15
CA VAL A 143 9.96 -8.17 2.48
C VAL A 143 10.09 -9.59 3.03
N ARG A 144 9.04 -10.41 2.88
CA ARG A 144 8.92 -11.72 3.52
C ARG A 144 8.85 -12.90 2.52
N GLY A 145 8.82 -12.60 1.23
CA GLY A 145 8.72 -13.62 0.17
C GLY A 145 7.30 -14.10 -0.09
N ASP A 146 7.15 -14.85 -1.19
CA ASP A 146 5.83 -15.23 -1.73
C ASP A 146 5.04 -16.17 -0.80
N ASP A 147 5.68 -17.11 -0.10
CA ASP A 147 4.97 -18.05 0.79
C ASP A 147 4.35 -17.34 1.99
N ALA A 148 5.10 -16.46 2.64
CA ALA A 148 4.60 -15.64 3.74
C ALA A 148 3.49 -14.68 3.25
N ALA A 149 3.67 -14.10 2.06
CA ALA A 149 2.65 -13.25 1.45
C ALA A 149 1.35 -14.00 1.19
N ARG A 150 1.40 -15.23 0.67
CA ARG A 150 0.22 -16.08 0.45
C ARG A 150 -0.52 -16.35 1.76
N ALA A 151 0.21 -16.74 2.80
CA ALA A 151 -0.37 -17.02 4.11
C ALA A 151 -1.06 -15.79 4.71
N ALA A 152 -0.44 -14.61 4.61
CA ALA A 152 -0.99 -13.36 5.13
C ALA A 152 -2.19 -12.84 4.33
N LEU A 153 -2.20 -13.03 3.00
CA LEU A 153 -3.26 -12.54 2.12
C LEU A 153 -4.48 -13.46 2.07
N ALA A 154 -4.35 -14.77 2.30
CA ALA A 154 -5.46 -15.73 2.26
C ALA A 154 -6.69 -15.32 3.12
N PRO A 155 -6.55 -14.92 4.40
CA PRO A 155 -7.72 -14.51 5.20
C PRO A 155 -8.35 -13.20 4.71
N LEU A 156 -7.56 -12.27 4.17
CA LEU A 156 -8.07 -11.03 3.56
C LEU A 156 -8.81 -11.34 2.26
N TYR A 157 -8.30 -12.30 1.49
CA TYR A 157 -8.92 -12.77 0.27
C TYR A 157 -10.32 -13.34 0.56
N GLU A 158 -10.44 -14.21 1.56
CA GLU A 158 -11.76 -14.73 1.98
C GLU A 158 -12.70 -13.65 2.51
N SER A 159 -12.18 -12.66 3.23
CA SER A 159 -12.98 -11.53 3.73
C SER A 159 -13.55 -10.69 2.57
N MET A 160 -12.73 -10.41 1.57
CA MET A 160 -13.12 -9.65 0.38
C MET A 160 -14.08 -10.43 -0.54
N LYS A 161 -14.02 -11.76 -0.59
CA LYS A 161 -15.02 -12.58 -1.32
C LYS A 161 -16.43 -12.28 -0.85
N ARG A 162 -16.65 -12.10 0.45
CA ARG A 162 -17.96 -11.72 1.00
C ARG A 162 -18.44 -10.38 0.44
N HIS A 163 -17.57 -9.36 0.49
CA HIS A 163 -17.88 -8.04 -0.05
C HIS A 163 -18.31 -8.14 -1.52
N ILE A 164 -17.50 -8.82 -2.34
CA ILE A 164 -17.70 -8.92 -3.80
C ILE A 164 -19.00 -9.67 -4.16
N THR A 165 -19.38 -10.67 -3.38
CA THR A 165 -20.50 -11.57 -3.71
C THR A 165 -21.82 -11.16 -3.07
N SER A 166 -21.79 -10.33 -2.03
CA SER A 166 -22.96 -10.11 -1.16
C SER A 166 -23.21 -8.65 -0.75
N GLU A 167 -22.32 -7.71 -1.07
CA GLU A 167 -22.41 -6.33 -0.60
C GLU A 167 -22.27 -5.29 -1.73
N ALA A 168 -22.80 -4.08 -1.51
CA ALA A 168 -22.69 -2.93 -2.41
C ALA A 168 -22.97 -3.24 -3.90
N CYS A 169 -21.94 -3.33 -4.73
CA CYS A 169 -22.04 -3.66 -6.16
C CYS A 169 -21.44 -5.04 -6.41
N LEU A 170 -22.29 -6.00 -6.79
CA LEU A 170 -21.88 -7.38 -7.07
C LEU A 170 -20.78 -7.44 -8.13
N ASN A 171 -19.78 -8.29 -7.90
CA ASN A 171 -18.60 -8.45 -8.77
C ASN A 171 -17.75 -7.17 -8.89
N SER A 172 -17.84 -6.28 -7.91
CA SER A 172 -17.00 -5.08 -7.83
C SER A 172 -16.42 -4.90 -6.43
N VAL A 173 -15.58 -3.88 -6.29
CA VAL A 173 -14.98 -3.50 -5.02
C VAL A 173 -15.27 -2.03 -4.75
N SER A 174 -15.78 -1.74 -3.56
CA SER A 174 -16.03 -0.36 -3.13
C SER A 174 -14.73 0.42 -2.96
N GLU A 175 -14.85 1.74 -3.10
CA GLU A 175 -13.74 2.68 -2.97
C GLU A 175 -13.16 2.67 -1.56
N ILE A 176 -14.05 2.81 -0.57
CA ILE A 176 -13.73 2.93 0.84
C ILE A 176 -14.71 2.15 1.70
N PHE A 177 -14.30 1.90 2.95
CA PHE A 177 -15.12 1.31 4.00
C PHE A 177 -14.95 2.11 5.28
N ASP A 178 -15.91 1.98 6.20
CA ASP A 178 -15.75 2.52 7.55
C ASP A 178 -14.46 1.96 8.21
N GLY A 179 -13.71 2.84 8.88
CA GLY A 179 -12.51 2.54 9.67
C GLY A 179 -12.75 1.55 10.80
N ASP A 180 -13.92 1.65 11.43
CA ASP A 180 -14.33 0.81 12.55
C ASP A 180 -15.21 -0.36 12.10
N PRO A 181 -15.19 -1.50 12.83
CA PRO A 181 -16.14 -2.57 12.60
C PRO A 181 -17.60 -2.06 12.62
N PRO A 182 -18.49 -2.59 11.75
CA PRO A 182 -18.29 -3.76 10.89
C PRO A 182 -17.66 -3.46 9.52
N HIS A 183 -17.02 -2.31 9.32
CA HIS A 183 -16.42 -1.89 8.04
C HIS A 183 -17.45 -1.85 6.89
N ALA A 184 -18.55 -1.11 7.08
CA ALA A 184 -19.56 -0.99 6.03
C ALA A 184 -18.95 -0.35 4.76
N PRO A 185 -19.31 -0.81 3.54
CA PRO A 185 -18.85 -0.20 2.30
C PRO A 185 -19.44 1.21 2.12
N ARG A 186 -18.61 2.12 1.61
CA ARG A 186 -18.89 3.55 1.44
C ARG A 186 -18.34 4.06 0.11
N GLY A 187 -18.61 5.33 -0.19
CA GLY A 187 -18.08 6.01 -1.37
C GLY A 187 -18.59 5.40 -2.68
N CYS A 188 -17.75 5.43 -3.72
CA CYS A 188 -18.07 4.77 -4.98
C CYS A 188 -18.19 3.25 -4.79
N VAL A 189 -19.32 2.66 -5.19
CA VAL A 189 -19.60 1.22 -5.02
C VAL A 189 -18.79 0.32 -5.94
N ALA A 190 -18.21 0.89 -7.01
CA ALA A 190 -17.46 0.16 -8.03
C ALA A 190 -16.23 0.97 -8.46
N GLN A 191 -15.10 0.75 -7.78
CA GLN A 191 -13.91 1.58 -7.93
C GLN A 191 -12.80 0.86 -8.70
N ALA A 192 -12.41 1.43 -9.84
CA ALA A 192 -11.50 0.80 -10.80
C ALA A 192 -10.15 0.39 -10.19
N TRP A 193 -9.50 1.26 -9.39
CA TRP A 193 -8.23 0.91 -8.77
C TRP A 193 -8.35 -0.19 -7.71
N SER A 194 -9.49 -0.29 -7.03
CA SER A 194 -9.71 -1.30 -5.98
C SER A 194 -9.92 -2.66 -6.63
N VAL A 195 -10.68 -2.69 -7.73
CA VAL A 195 -10.84 -3.88 -8.57
C VAL A 195 -9.50 -4.31 -9.16
N GLY A 196 -8.71 -3.39 -9.71
CA GLY A 196 -7.40 -3.71 -10.30
C GLY A 196 -6.43 -4.34 -9.29
N GLU A 197 -6.35 -3.78 -8.08
CA GLU A 197 -5.47 -4.32 -7.03
C GLU A 197 -5.99 -5.64 -6.46
N TRP A 198 -7.31 -5.81 -6.40
CA TRP A 198 -7.91 -7.08 -6.04
C TRP A 198 -7.60 -8.19 -7.06
N LEU A 199 -7.73 -7.90 -8.36
CA LEU A 199 -7.40 -8.85 -9.43
C LEU A 199 -5.93 -9.29 -9.36
N TYR A 200 -5.01 -8.37 -9.04
CA TYR A 200 -3.60 -8.70 -8.81
C TYR A 200 -3.43 -9.69 -7.66
N ILE A 201 -4.15 -9.51 -6.54
CA ILE A 201 -4.10 -10.44 -5.40
C ILE A 201 -4.72 -11.78 -5.76
N ALA A 202 -5.85 -11.78 -6.46
CA ALA A 202 -6.55 -12.99 -6.89
C ALA A 202 -5.66 -13.84 -7.81
N ASP A 203 -5.05 -13.22 -8.83
CA ASP A 203 -4.11 -13.91 -9.74
C ASP A 203 -2.88 -14.43 -8.99
N PHE A 204 -2.39 -13.70 -7.99
CA PHE A 204 -1.29 -14.17 -7.16
C PHE A 204 -1.66 -15.42 -6.35
N LEU A 205 -2.83 -15.45 -5.72
CA LEU A 205 -3.27 -16.54 -4.82
C LEU A 205 -3.83 -17.75 -5.58
N GLU A 206 -4.64 -17.50 -6.61
CA GLU A 206 -5.35 -18.47 -7.44
C GLU A 206 -4.98 -18.25 -8.92
N PRO A 207 -3.71 -18.52 -9.32
CA PRO A 207 -3.27 -18.24 -10.68
C PRO A 207 -4.09 -19.02 -11.70
N ALA A 208 -4.52 -18.34 -12.75
CA ALA A 208 -5.27 -18.97 -13.83
C ALA A 208 -4.46 -20.14 -14.42
N PRO A 209 -5.11 -21.27 -14.78
CA PRO A 209 -4.41 -22.37 -15.43
C PRO A 209 -3.75 -21.84 -16.70
N GLN A 210 -2.44 -22.08 -16.85
CA GLN A 210 -1.75 -21.65 -18.07
C GLN A 210 -2.33 -22.38 -19.28
N PRO A 211 -2.59 -21.68 -20.39
CA PRO A 211 -3.03 -22.35 -21.60
C PRO A 211 -1.96 -23.37 -22.02
N VAL A 212 -2.35 -24.64 -22.13
CA VAL A 212 -1.48 -25.71 -22.60
C VAL A 212 -1.01 -25.31 -23.99
N ARG A 213 0.28 -24.99 -24.13
CA ARG A 213 0.88 -24.76 -25.45
C ARG A 213 0.95 -26.12 -26.14
N SER A 214 0.09 -26.34 -27.14
CA SER A 214 0.25 -27.45 -28.07
C SER A 214 1.58 -27.29 -28.80
N SER A 215 2.47 -28.27 -28.61
CA SER A 215 3.74 -28.42 -29.34
C SER A 215 3.53 -28.65 -30.83
#